data_AF-A0A2M7RK26-F1
#
_entry.id   AF-A0A2M7RK26-F1
#
_cell.length_a   1.000
_cell.length_b   1.000
_cell.length_c   1.000
_cell.angle_alpha   90.00
_cell.angle_beta   90.00
_cell.angle_gamma   90.00
#
_symmetry.space_group_name_H-M   'P 1'
#
loop_
_entity.id
_entity.type
_entity.pdbx_description
1 polymer ?
#
loop_
_entity_poly.entity_id
_entity_poly.type
_entity_poly.pdbx_seq_one_letter_code
_entity_poly.pdbx_strand_id
1 'polypeptide(L)'
;MSFFKKKVSIEDFCQDFYDNHIFSSTDGKDYYSSILSQFITEKVELIAINVDKQKLINELIALQIELLGLACTHKYVSGEIVIHQNFFTKSYLIENGKNEIWNSMYDYNDIIDIATLDWLTTLGKVNIVFNHNMRKDLVEKNIEDVKKLGLKDDEVVERINKQVWSENAWRQNFMQNSLGRTFWSHLGLELNKLDEKTSSFLAALPIRLYKEAQQYLKQVKIKN
;
A
#
# COMPACT_ATOMS: atom_id res chain seq x y z
N MET A 1 -25.17 8.61 22.35
CA MET A 1 -25.03 7.20 21.97
C MET A 1 -23.57 6.80 22.15
N SER A 2 -23.34 5.62 22.72
CA SER A 2 -22.02 5.17 23.13
C SER A 2 -21.15 4.81 21.91
N PHE A 3 -20.22 5.68 21.52
CA PHE A 3 -19.29 5.50 20.40
C PHE A 3 -18.09 4.60 20.78
N PHE A 4 -18.34 3.41 21.33
CA PHE A 4 -17.25 2.46 21.55
C PHE A 4 -16.93 1.73 20.24
N LYS A 5 -15.76 2.04 19.65
CA LYS A 5 -15.21 1.27 18.54
C LYS A 5 -14.99 -0.18 18.97
N LYS A 6 -15.38 -1.13 18.12
CA LYS A 6 -15.12 -2.57 18.32
C LYS A 6 -13.61 -2.78 18.48
N LYS A 7 -13.21 -3.54 19.50
CA LYS A 7 -11.81 -3.93 19.71
C LYS A 7 -11.54 -5.26 19.01
N VAL A 8 -10.58 -5.29 18.10
CA VAL A 8 -10.22 -6.47 17.28
C VAL A 8 -8.70 -6.66 17.26
N SER A 9 -8.20 -7.87 16.97
CA SER A 9 -6.78 -8.05 16.65
C SER A 9 -6.47 -7.44 15.28
N ILE A 10 -5.18 -7.30 14.94
CA ILE A 10 -4.81 -6.80 13.61
C ILE A 10 -5.11 -7.84 12.52
N GLU A 11 -5.01 -9.13 12.84
CA GLU A 11 -5.35 -10.25 11.98
C GLU A 11 -6.85 -10.29 11.68
N ASP A 12 -7.71 -10.20 12.71
CA ASP A 12 -9.17 -10.15 12.55
C ASP A 12 -9.57 -8.96 11.66
N PHE A 13 -8.90 -7.82 11.85
CA PHE A 13 -9.12 -6.63 11.04
C PHE A 13 -8.70 -6.84 9.58
N CYS A 14 -7.53 -7.43 9.34
CA CYS A 14 -7.04 -7.69 7.98
C CYS A 14 -7.93 -8.70 7.27
N GLN A 15 -8.33 -9.76 7.96
CA GLN A 15 -9.26 -10.74 7.42
C GLN A 15 -10.59 -10.09 7.02
N ASP A 16 -11.20 -9.30 7.90
CA ASP A 16 -12.46 -8.58 7.61
C ASP A 16 -12.30 -7.64 6.40
N PHE A 17 -11.19 -6.91 6.32
CA PHE A 17 -10.89 -6.05 5.17
C PHE A 17 -10.74 -6.88 3.88
N TYR A 18 -10.01 -7.98 3.90
CA TYR A 18 -9.79 -8.81 2.71
C TYR A 18 -11.07 -9.50 2.25
N ASP A 19 -11.76 -10.18 3.15
CA ASP A 19 -12.96 -10.96 2.84
C ASP A 19 -14.11 -10.07 2.37
N ASN A 20 -14.34 -8.94 3.04
CA ASN A 20 -15.53 -8.13 2.82
C ASN A 20 -15.30 -6.90 1.93
N HIS A 21 -14.08 -6.38 1.83
CA HIS A 21 -13.79 -5.15 1.09
C HIS A 21 -12.96 -5.37 -0.18
N ILE A 22 -12.07 -6.36 -0.20
CA ILE A 22 -11.16 -6.61 -1.34
C ILE A 22 -11.65 -7.75 -2.22
N PHE A 23 -11.95 -8.91 -1.63
CA PHE A 23 -12.24 -10.15 -2.35
C PHE A 23 -13.71 -10.54 -2.39
N SER A 24 -14.61 -9.67 -1.90
CA SER A 24 -16.05 -9.95 -1.90
C SER A 24 -16.56 -10.18 -3.33
N SER A 25 -17.18 -11.35 -3.56
CA SER A 25 -17.40 -11.93 -4.91
C SER A 25 -18.39 -11.16 -5.80
N THR A 26 -19.31 -10.39 -5.23
CA THR A 26 -20.27 -9.54 -5.94
C THR A 26 -19.85 -8.09 -5.97
N ASP A 27 -19.35 -7.55 -4.85
CA ASP A 27 -19.05 -6.13 -4.73
C ASP A 27 -17.66 -5.78 -5.24
N GLY A 28 -16.66 -6.65 -5.12
CA GLY A 28 -15.28 -6.35 -5.54
C GLY A 28 -15.16 -6.08 -7.04
N LYS A 29 -15.80 -6.89 -7.90
CA LYS A 29 -15.78 -6.67 -9.36
C LYS A 29 -16.48 -5.37 -9.75
N ASP A 30 -17.63 -5.08 -9.16
CA ASP A 30 -18.42 -3.89 -9.46
C ASP A 30 -17.80 -2.63 -8.82
N TYR A 31 -17.19 -2.76 -7.64
CA TYR A 31 -16.45 -1.72 -6.94
C TYR A 31 -15.20 -1.30 -7.72
N TYR A 32 -14.33 -2.23 -8.09
CA TYR A 32 -13.15 -1.91 -8.88
C TYR A 32 -13.53 -1.36 -10.26
N SER A 33 -14.58 -1.92 -10.87
CA SER A 33 -15.12 -1.37 -12.12
C SER A 33 -15.62 0.06 -11.92
N SER A 34 -16.31 0.38 -10.83
CA SER A 34 -16.79 1.74 -10.51
C SER A 34 -15.65 2.73 -10.21
N ILE A 35 -14.60 2.28 -9.52
CA ILE A 35 -13.37 3.04 -9.30
C ILE A 35 -12.79 3.42 -10.65
N LEU A 36 -12.59 2.43 -11.51
CA LEU A 36 -11.99 2.63 -12.83
C LEU A 36 -12.80 3.56 -13.71
N SER A 37 -14.13 3.42 -13.76
CA SER A 37 -15.00 4.32 -14.52
C SER A 37 -14.86 5.79 -14.11
N GLN A 38 -14.49 6.06 -12.85
CA GLN A 38 -14.24 7.42 -12.38
C GLN A 38 -12.83 7.91 -12.71
N PHE A 39 -11.89 7.00 -12.98
CA PHE A 39 -10.50 7.31 -13.29
C PHE A 39 -10.14 7.22 -14.78
N ILE A 40 -11.06 6.76 -15.61
CA ILE A 40 -10.84 6.59 -17.03
C ILE A 40 -11.25 7.90 -17.74
N THR A 41 -10.29 8.55 -18.40
CA THR A 41 -10.50 9.69 -19.31
C THR A 41 -10.46 9.20 -20.76
N GLU A 42 -10.93 9.95 -21.75
CA GLU A 42 -10.92 9.55 -23.19
C GLU A 42 -9.57 8.99 -23.68
N LYS A 43 -8.43 9.50 -23.17
CA LYS A 43 -7.09 8.99 -23.51
C LYS A 43 -6.73 7.69 -22.79
N VAL A 44 -7.17 7.54 -21.54
CA VAL A 44 -7.02 6.30 -20.77
C VAL A 44 -8.00 5.24 -21.27
N GLU A 45 -9.19 5.62 -21.76
CA GLU A 45 -10.19 4.73 -22.38
C GLU A 45 -9.59 3.95 -23.55
N LEU A 46 -8.99 4.66 -24.51
CA LEU A 46 -8.39 4.05 -25.69
C LEU A 46 -7.32 3.01 -25.35
N ILE A 47 -6.67 3.14 -24.20
CA ILE A 47 -5.60 2.26 -23.76
C ILE A 47 -6.16 1.14 -22.89
N ALA A 48 -7.12 1.44 -22.02
CA ALA A 48 -7.83 0.50 -21.18
C ALA A 48 -8.67 -0.51 -21.97
N ILE A 49 -9.12 -0.17 -23.19
CA ILE A 49 -9.85 -1.07 -24.11
C ILE A 49 -9.05 -2.36 -24.40
N ASN A 50 -7.71 -2.31 -24.34
CA ASN A 50 -6.84 -3.46 -24.62
C ASN A 50 -6.23 -4.10 -23.36
N VAL A 51 -6.60 -3.64 -22.16
CA VAL A 51 -6.05 -4.19 -20.91
C VAL A 51 -6.85 -5.41 -20.48
N ASP A 52 -6.16 -6.49 -20.13
CA ASP A 52 -6.79 -7.67 -19.54
C ASP A 52 -7.49 -7.29 -18.22
N LYS A 53 -8.81 -7.54 -18.16
CA LYS A 53 -9.64 -7.14 -17.01
C LYS A 53 -9.20 -7.83 -15.72
N GLN A 54 -8.73 -9.08 -15.78
CA GLN A 54 -8.29 -9.80 -14.59
C GLN A 54 -6.95 -9.25 -14.09
N LYS A 55 -6.03 -8.93 -14.99
CA LYS A 55 -4.78 -8.25 -14.67
C LYS A 55 -5.03 -6.90 -14.01
N LEU A 56 -5.97 -6.12 -14.56
CA LEU A 56 -6.38 -4.83 -13.99
C LEU A 56 -6.89 -4.96 -12.55
N ILE A 57 -7.77 -5.94 -12.29
CA ILE A 57 -8.28 -6.21 -10.95
C ILE A 57 -7.15 -6.64 -10.01
N ASN A 58 -6.26 -7.53 -10.46
CA ASN A 58 -5.14 -8.00 -9.64
C ASN A 58 -4.20 -6.85 -9.25
N GLU A 59 -3.87 -5.95 -10.18
CA GLU A 59 -3.04 -4.77 -9.89
C GLU A 59 -3.71 -3.79 -8.93
N LEU A 60 -5.03 -3.60 -9.04
CA LEU A 60 -5.79 -2.76 -8.11
C LEU A 60 -5.76 -3.34 -6.71
N ILE A 61 -5.97 -4.64 -6.59
CA ILE A 61 -5.94 -5.34 -5.31
C ILE A 61 -4.52 -5.27 -4.72
N ALA A 62 -3.48 -5.53 -5.51
CA ALA A 62 -2.09 -5.45 -5.06
C ALA A 62 -1.78 -4.05 -4.51
N LEU A 63 -2.10 -3.00 -5.28
CA LEU A 63 -1.92 -1.62 -4.83
C LEU A 63 -2.73 -1.29 -3.57
N GLN A 64 -3.99 -1.74 -3.47
CA GLN A 64 -4.84 -1.44 -2.31
C GLN A 64 -4.36 -2.15 -1.04
N ILE A 65 -3.91 -3.40 -1.13
CA ILE A 65 -3.34 -4.14 0.00
C ILE A 65 -2.01 -3.50 0.44
N GLU A 66 -1.14 -3.12 -0.50
CA GLU A 66 0.11 -2.42 -0.15
C GLU A 66 -0.16 -1.07 0.53
N LEU A 67 -1.15 -0.32 0.05
CA LEU A 67 -1.56 0.95 0.68
C LEU A 67 -2.23 0.77 2.04
N LEU A 68 -2.85 -0.37 2.31
CA LEU A 68 -3.28 -0.73 3.67
C LEU A 68 -2.07 -0.92 4.58
N GLY A 69 -1.06 -1.67 4.13
CA GLY A 69 0.20 -1.85 4.87
C GLY A 69 0.86 -0.52 5.18
N LEU A 70 0.97 0.35 4.17
CA LEU A 70 1.47 1.72 4.33
C LEU A 70 0.65 2.53 5.34
N ALA A 71 -0.69 2.43 5.30
CA ALA A 71 -1.56 3.13 6.24
C ALA A 71 -1.41 2.61 7.68
N CYS A 72 -1.21 1.30 7.86
CA CYS A 72 -0.85 0.70 9.15
C CYS A 72 0.49 1.23 9.64
N THR A 73 1.52 1.23 8.79
CA THR A 73 2.85 1.75 9.12
C THR A 73 2.80 3.23 9.47
N HIS A 74 2.03 4.08 8.77
CA HIS A 74 1.89 5.49 9.16
C HIS A 74 1.16 5.68 10.49
N LYS A 75 0.20 4.81 10.82
CA LYS A 75 -0.59 4.90 12.06
C LYS A 75 0.18 4.41 13.29
N TYR A 76 0.99 3.37 13.14
CA TYR A 76 1.67 2.68 14.25
C TYR A 76 3.20 2.87 14.22
N VAL A 77 3.75 3.43 13.14
CA VAL A 77 5.17 3.71 12.85
C VAL A 77 6.04 2.47 12.71
N SER A 78 6.02 1.57 13.68
CA SER A 78 6.81 0.34 13.75
C SER A 78 6.24 -0.61 14.82
N GLY A 79 6.80 -1.82 14.90
CA GLY A 79 6.53 -2.76 15.99
C GLY A 79 5.42 -3.78 15.69
N GLU A 80 5.01 -4.48 16.74
CA GLU A 80 4.27 -5.75 16.65
C GLU A 80 3.03 -5.67 15.74
N ILE A 81 2.22 -4.61 15.82
CA ILE A 81 1.02 -4.47 14.96
C ILE A 81 1.38 -4.46 13.46
N VAL A 82 2.41 -3.71 13.06
CA VAL A 82 2.82 -3.62 11.66
C VAL A 82 3.42 -4.95 11.19
N ILE A 83 4.17 -5.61 12.07
CA ILE A 83 4.76 -6.94 11.82
C ILE A 83 3.64 -7.97 11.61
N HIS A 84 2.75 -8.11 12.58
CA HIS A 84 1.62 -9.04 12.52
C HIS A 84 0.74 -8.79 11.29
N GLN A 85 0.48 -7.52 10.94
CA GLN A 85 -0.26 -7.20 9.73
C GLN A 85 0.41 -7.76 8.47
N ASN A 86 1.70 -7.50 8.24
CA ASN A 86 2.38 -7.93 7.02
C ASN A 86 2.57 -9.46 6.96
N PHE A 87 2.89 -10.10 8.09
CA PHE A 87 2.96 -11.56 8.18
C PHE A 87 1.60 -12.20 7.88
N PHE A 88 0.52 -11.67 8.47
CA PHE A 88 -0.82 -12.15 8.20
C PHE A 88 -1.21 -11.97 6.74
N THR A 89 -0.94 -10.81 6.13
CA THR A 89 -1.22 -10.55 4.71
C THR A 89 -0.56 -11.59 3.81
N LYS A 90 0.73 -11.90 4.03
CA LYS A 90 1.44 -12.90 3.24
C LYS A 90 0.79 -14.28 3.39
N SER A 91 0.59 -14.74 4.62
CA SER A 91 -0.04 -16.05 4.88
C SER A 91 -1.43 -16.13 4.27
N TYR A 92 -2.27 -15.11 4.47
CA TYR A 92 -3.62 -15.06 3.92
C TYR A 92 -3.62 -15.17 2.38
N LEU A 93 -2.77 -14.40 1.69
CA LEU A 93 -2.71 -14.44 0.23
C LEU A 93 -2.21 -15.80 -0.27
N ILE A 94 -1.22 -16.40 0.39
CA ILE A 94 -0.69 -17.72 0.02
C ILE A 94 -1.74 -18.81 0.22
N GLU A 95 -2.37 -18.85 1.39
CA GLU A 95 -3.39 -19.85 1.75
C GLU A 95 -4.62 -19.79 0.83
N ASN A 96 -4.92 -18.61 0.29
CA ASN A 96 -6.04 -18.40 -0.65
C ASN A 96 -5.62 -18.48 -2.13
N GLY A 97 -4.38 -18.92 -2.44
CA GLY A 97 -3.90 -19.10 -3.81
C GLY A 97 -3.76 -17.81 -4.60
N LYS A 98 -3.38 -16.71 -3.92
CA LYS A 98 -3.21 -15.34 -4.44
C LYS A 98 -1.75 -14.87 -4.44
N ASN A 99 -0.82 -15.80 -4.66
CA ASN A 99 0.63 -15.53 -4.66
C ASN A 99 1.02 -14.43 -5.67
N GLU A 100 0.32 -14.36 -6.79
CA GLU A 100 0.52 -13.34 -7.82
C GLU A 100 0.27 -11.92 -7.30
N ILE A 101 -0.69 -11.74 -6.39
CA ILE A 101 -0.99 -10.45 -5.78
C ILE A 101 0.14 -10.04 -4.83
N TRP A 102 0.60 -10.97 -3.98
CA TRP A 102 1.74 -10.74 -3.10
C TRP A 102 3.00 -10.35 -3.87
N ASN A 103 3.27 -11.03 -4.99
CA ASN A 103 4.42 -10.70 -5.83
C ASN A 103 4.26 -9.33 -6.50
N SER A 104 3.07 -9.01 -7.04
CA SER A 104 2.79 -7.70 -7.65
C SER A 104 2.92 -6.53 -6.65
N MET A 105 2.63 -6.76 -5.36
CA MET A 105 2.85 -5.76 -4.31
C MET A 105 4.32 -5.31 -4.17
N TYR A 106 5.29 -6.13 -4.59
CA TYR A 106 6.72 -5.86 -4.40
C TYR A 106 7.14 -4.55 -5.08
N ASP A 107 6.72 -4.32 -6.32
CA ASP A 107 7.11 -3.12 -7.07
C ASP A 107 6.52 -1.85 -6.46
N TYR A 108 5.30 -1.91 -5.91
CA TYR A 108 4.71 -0.79 -5.18
C TYR A 108 5.47 -0.49 -3.88
N ASN A 109 5.90 -1.54 -3.17
CA ASN A 109 6.70 -1.43 -1.96
C ASN A 109 8.09 -0.81 -2.24
N ASP A 110 8.73 -1.18 -3.35
CA ASP A 110 9.98 -0.57 -3.81
C ASP A 110 9.79 0.92 -4.16
N ILE A 111 8.68 1.27 -4.81
CA ILE A 111 8.37 2.67 -5.14
C ILE A 111 8.13 3.51 -3.88
N ILE A 112 7.51 2.94 -2.85
CA ILE A 112 7.37 3.60 -1.54
C ILE A 112 8.76 3.89 -0.95
N ASP A 113 9.68 2.93 -1.01
CA ASP A 113 11.04 3.11 -0.50
C ASP A 113 11.79 4.20 -1.27
N ILE A 114 11.84 4.09 -2.60
CA ILE A 114 12.51 5.04 -3.49
C ILE A 114 11.97 6.45 -3.27
N ALA A 115 10.65 6.63 -3.26
CA ALA A 115 10.04 7.94 -3.05
C ALA A 115 10.30 8.49 -1.64
N THR A 116 10.42 7.63 -0.63
CA THR A 116 10.85 8.03 0.72
C THR A 116 12.28 8.55 0.71
N LEU A 117 13.20 7.82 0.06
CA LEU A 117 14.60 8.22 -0.05
C LEU A 117 14.75 9.51 -0.86
N ASP A 118 14.04 9.65 -1.97
CA ASP A 118 14.03 10.87 -2.78
C ASP A 118 13.61 12.07 -1.93
N TRP A 119 12.49 11.97 -1.20
CA TRP A 119 12.06 13.02 -0.29
C TRP A 119 13.15 13.37 0.74
N LEU A 120 13.79 12.37 1.34
CA LEU A 120 14.87 12.59 2.31
C LEU A 120 16.06 13.36 1.73
N THR A 121 16.44 13.09 0.48
CA THR A 121 17.54 13.81 -0.18
C THR A 121 17.22 15.30 -0.37
N THR A 122 15.94 15.67 -0.48
CA THR A 122 15.53 17.08 -0.64
C THR A 122 15.67 17.91 0.63
N LEU A 123 15.79 17.28 1.81
CA LEU A 123 15.81 17.98 3.11
C LEU A 123 17.15 18.64 3.45
N GLY A 124 18.17 18.49 2.59
CA GLY A 124 19.51 19.03 2.81
C GLY A 124 20.40 18.17 3.72
N LYS A 125 21.71 18.39 3.66
CA LYS A 125 22.75 17.46 4.18
C LYS A 125 22.62 17.12 5.67
N VAL A 126 22.26 18.09 6.52
CA VAL A 126 22.13 17.87 7.97
C VAL A 126 20.93 16.98 8.29
N ASN A 127 19.81 17.17 7.58
CA ASN A 127 18.61 16.34 7.76
C ASN A 127 18.79 14.93 7.21
N ILE A 128 19.61 14.74 6.17
CA ILE A 128 19.88 13.40 5.61
C ILE A 128 20.46 12.47 6.68
N VAL A 129 21.48 12.91 7.43
CA VAL A 129 22.12 12.07 8.47
C VAL A 129 21.13 11.74 9.58
N PHE A 130 20.38 12.73 10.07
CA PHE A 130 19.38 12.52 11.11
C PHE A 130 18.30 11.51 10.67
N ASN A 131 17.72 11.71 9.49
CA ASN A 131 16.67 10.82 8.99
C ASN A 131 17.18 9.42 8.65
N HIS A 132 18.43 9.30 8.17
CA HIS A 132 19.07 8.01 7.93
C HIS A 132 19.20 7.22 9.25
N ASN A 133 19.65 7.87 10.32
CA ASN A 133 19.76 7.24 11.64
C ASN A 133 18.38 6.87 12.19
N MET A 134 17.39 7.76 12.11
CA MET A 134 16.01 7.45 12.53
C MET A 134 15.43 6.24 11.80
N ARG A 135 15.64 6.16 10.48
CA ARG A 135 15.21 5.02 9.67
C ARG A 135 15.93 3.74 10.10
N LYS A 136 17.24 3.81 10.31
CA LYS A 136 18.06 2.68 10.77
C LYS A 136 17.57 2.15 12.13
N ASP A 137 17.30 3.02 13.08
CA ASP A 137 16.79 2.64 14.41
C ASP A 137 15.44 1.91 14.32
N LEU A 138 14.54 2.37 13.44
CA LEU A 138 13.25 1.70 13.20
C LEU A 138 13.43 0.31 12.54
N VAL A 139 14.36 0.19 11.60
CA VAL A 139 14.70 -1.10 10.96
C VAL A 139 15.26 -2.09 11.98
N GLU A 140 16.22 -1.65 12.81
CA GLU A 140 16.81 -2.48 13.86
C GLU A 140 15.74 -2.93 14.86
N LYS A 141 14.84 -2.03 15.26
CA LYS A 141 13.72 -2.35 16.14
C LYS A 141 12.77 -3.37 15.52
N ASN A 142 12.38 -3.22 14.26
CA ASN A 142 11.52 -4.20 13.59
C ASN A 142 12.17 -5.59 13.54
N ILE A 143 13.48 -5.65 13.24
CA ILE A 143 14.24 -6.91 13.25
C ILE A 143 14.25 -7.55 14.65
N GLU A 144 14.42 -6.73 15.70
CA GLU A 144 14.38 -7.21 17.08
C GLU A 144 12.99 -7.75 17.47
N ASP A 145 11.94 -7.01 17.14
CA ASP A 145 10.56 -7.38 17.46
C ASP A 145 10.14 -8.66 16.72
N VAL A 146 10.51 -8.82 15.44
CA VAL A 146 10.29 -10.06 14.67
C VAL A 146 10.97 -11.27 15.34
N LYS A 147 12.21 -11.10 15.83
CA LYS A 147 12.93 -12.14 16.56
C LYS A 147 12.24 -12.50 17.88
N LYS A 148 11.77 -11.50 18.64
CA LYS A 148 11.03 -11.71 19.90
C LYS A 148 9.72 -12.48 19.67
N LEU A 149 9.03 -12.20 18.57
CA LEU A 149 7.80 -12.88 18.17
C LEU A 149 8.05 -14.29 17.62
N GLY A 150 9.31 -14.70 17.42
CA GLY A 150 9.65 -16.03 16.89
C GLY A 150 9.32 -16.21 15.41
N LEU A 151 9.07 -15.12 14.69
CA LEU A 151 8.72 -15.11 13.27
C LEU A 151 9.98 -15.19 12.40
N LYS A 152 9.89 -15.88 11.25
CA LYS A 152 11.02 -16.12 10.35
C LYS A 152 10.60 -15.98 8.89
N ASP A 153 10.67 -14.75 8.38
CA ASP A 153 10.42 -14.46 6.96
C ASP A 153 11.12 -13.15 6.57
N ASP A 154 12.33 -13.27 6.01
CA ASP A 154 13.16 -12.10 5.68
C ASP A 154 12.50 -11.19 4.63
N GLU A 155 11.69 -11.74 3.74
CA GLU A 155 10.98 -10.97 2.71
C GLU A 155 9.92 -10.06 3.34
N VAL A 156 9.17 -10.57 4.33
CA VAL A 156 8.18 -9.76 5.06
C VAL A 156 8.87 -8.64 5.84
N VAL A 157 10.01 -8.95 6.47
CA VAL A 157 10.81 -7.95 7.21
C VAL A 157 11.32 -6.85 6.28
N GLU A 158 11.82 -7.22 5.10
CA GLU A 158 12.28 -6.27 4.10
C GLU A 158 11.14 -5.31 3.68
N ARG A 159 9.94 -5.85 3.40
CA ARG A 159 8.78 -5.04 3.00
C ARG A 159 8.34 -4.04 4.05
N ILE A 160 8.30 -4.45 5.32
CA ILE A 160 8.00 -3.55 6.45
C ILE A 160 9.03 -2.42 6.48
N ASN A 161 10.31 -2.75 6.34
CA ASN A 161 11.41 -1.79 6.41
C ASN A 161 11.48 -0.82 5.23
N LYS A 162 10.88 -1.15 4.09
CA LYS A 162 10.69 -0.24 2.95
C LYS A 162 9.61 0.82 3.20
N GLN A 163 8.66 0.54 4.10
CA GLN A 163 7.58 1.46 4.47
C GLN A 163 7.91 2.36 5.67
N VAL A 164 8.99 2.10 6.43
CA VAL A 164 9.25 2.95 7.61
C VAL A 164 9.64 4.36 7.18
N TRP A 165 9.21 5.36 7.97
CA TRP A 165 9.53 6.78 7.74
C TRP A 165 8.95 7.39 6.45
N SER A 166 8.04 6.69 5.77
CA SER A 166 7.40 7.12 4.51
C SER A 166 6.31 8.18 4.68
N GLU A 167 5.82 8.42 5.91
CA GLU A 167 4.63 9.25 6.13
C GLU A 167 4.78 10.68 5.60
N ASN A 168 5.95 11.30 5.81
CA ASN A 168 6.18 12.65 5.36
C ASN A 168 6.35 12.74 3.83
N ALA A 169 6.99 11.75 3.21
CA ALA A 169 7.07 11.66 1.75
C ALA A 169 5.66 11.51 1.14
N TRP A 170 4.78 10.72 1.78
CA TRP A 170 3.36 10.66 1.41
C TRP A 170 2.69 12.04 1.54
N ARG A 171 2.81 12.72 2.70
CA ARG A 171 2.18 14.02 2.94
C ARG A 171 2.65 15.11 1.96
N GLN A 172 3.89 15.03 1.49
CA GLN A 172 4.49 15.97 0.54
C GLN A 172 4.27 15.59 -0.93
N ASN A 173 3.42 14.60 -1.20
CA ASN A 173 3.05 14.13 -2.54
C ASN A 173 4.19 13.46 -3.35
N PHE A 174 5.26 12.96 -2.71
CA PHE A 174 6.38 12.33 -3.40
C PHE A 174 6.07 10.92 -3.94
N MET A 175 5.05 10.24 -3.42
CA MET A 175 4.78 8.83 -3.70
C MET A 175 3.67 8.59 -4.71
N GLN A 176 2.63 9.42 -4.65
CA GLN A 176 1.33 9.16 -5.27
C GLN A 176 1.45 9.08 -6.78
N ASN A 177 2.24 9.99 -7.36
CA ASN A 177 2.44 10.02 -8.80
C ASN A 177 3.26 8.81 -9.27
N SER A 178 4.32 8.43 -8.53
CA SER A 178 5.15 7.25 -8.83
C SER A 178 4.36 5.94 -8.69
N LEU A 179 3.52 5.82 -7.66
CA LEU A 179 2.64 4.67 -7.46
C LEU A 179 1.61 4.56 -8.58
N GLY A 180 0.96 5.68 -8.95
CA GLY A 180 0.02 5.73 -10.05
C GLY A 180 0.68 5.33 -11.37
N ARG A 181 1.84 5.92 -11.67
CA ARG A 181 2.65 5.58 -12.86
C ARG A 181 3.02 4.10 -12.90
N THR A 182 3.46 3.53 -11.80
CA THR A 182 3.81 2.11 -11.70
C THR A 182 2.60 1.22 -12.00
N PHE A 183 1.46 1.52 -11.38
CA PHE A 183 0.20 0.82 -11.64
C PHE A 183 -0.16 0.80 -13.12
N TRP A 184 -0.12 1.95 -13.78
CA TRP A 184 -0.47 2.02 -15.20
C TRP A 184 0.60 1.38 -16.10
N SER A 185 1.88 1.48 -15.74
CA SER A 185 2.97 0.82 -16.45
C SER A 185 2.82 -0.71 -16.42
N HIS A 186 2.41 -1.28 -15.29
CA HIS A 186 2.13 -2.72 -15.18
C HIS A 186 1.02 -3.17 -16.11
N LEU A 187 0.04 -2.30 -16.36
CA LEU A 187 -1.05 -2.54 -17.31
C LEU A 187 -0.64 -2.32 -18.78
N GLY A 188 0.63 -1.96 -19.04
CA GLY A 188 1.17 -1.74 -20.37
C GLY A 188 0.96 -0.32 -20.91
N LEU A 189 0.63 0.65 -20.04
CA LEU A 189 0.48 2.05 -20.45
C LEU A 189 1.85 2.69 -20.69
N GLU A 190 2.08 3.17 -21.91
CA GLU A 190 3.25 3.98 -22.26
C GLU A 190 3.14 5.40 -21.68
N LEU A 191 3.65 5.60 -20.47
CA LEU A 191 3.50 6.84 -19.71
C LEU A 191 4.12 8.07 -20.40
N ASN A 192 5.14 7.88 -21.22
CA ASN A 192 5.80 8.93 -22.01
C ASN A 192 4.89 9.52 -23.12
N LYS A 193 3.78 8.85 -23.45
CA LYS A 193 2.78 9.33 -24.42
C LYS A 193 1.64 10.10 -23.76
N LEU A 194 1.61 10.21 -22.43
CA LEU A 194 0.57 10.92 -21.70
C LEU A 194 0.88 12.42 -21.63
N ASP A 195 -0.17 13.23 -21.76
CA ASP A 195 -0.05 14.66 -21.43
C ASP A 195 0.03 14.89 -19.91
N GLU A 196 0.50 16.07 -19.50
CA GLU A 196 0.69 16.43 -18.10
C GLU A 196 -0.60 16.34 -17.27
N LYS A 197 -1.75 16.67 -17.87
CA LYS A 197 -3.06 16.59 -17.23
C LYS A 197 -3.44 15.13 -16.92
N THR A 198 -3.22 14.24 -17.88
CA THR A 198 -3.47 12.80 -17.73
C THR A 198 -2.46 12.17 -16.77
N SER A 199 -1.19 12.60 -16.80
CA SER A 199 -0.17 12.15 -15.86
C SER A 199 -0.50 12.55 -14.42
N SER A 200 -0.99 13.78 -14.19
CA SER A 200 -1.38 14.26 -12.85
C SER A 200 -2.57 13.49 -12.28
N PHE A 201 -3.42 12.97 -13.16
CA PHE A 201 -4.59 12.19 -12.81
C PHE A 201 -4.22 10.79 -12.28
N LEU A 202 -3.06 10.23 -12.68
CA LEU A 202 -2.60 8.92 -12.21
C LEU A 202 -2.38 8.88 -10.69
N ALA A 203 -2.02 10.02 -10.08
CA ALA A 203 -1.84 10.12 -8.63
C ALA A 203 -3.16 10.01 -7.84
N ALA A 204 -4.31 10.25 -8.47
CA ALA A 204 -5.59 10.31 -7.79
C ALA A 204 -6.07 8.92 -7.31
N LEU A 205 -5.73 7.85 -8.04
CA LEU A 205 -6.08 6.49 -7.66
C LEU A 205 -5.38 6.05 -6.35
N PRO A 206 -4.03 6.11 -6.21
CA PRO A 206 -3.36 5.82 -4.94
C PRO A 206 -3.88 6.67 -3.77
N ILE A 207 -4.17 7.96 -4.00
CA ILE A 207 -4.71 8.85 -2.96
C ILE A 207 -6.04 8.32 -2.43
N ARG A 208 -6.94 7.90 -3.34
CA ARG A 208 -8.26 7.39 -2.97
C ARG A 208 -8.13 6.08 -2.19
N LEU A 209 -7.40 5.10 -2.72
CA LEU A 209 -7.23 3.78 -2.09
C LEU A 209 -6.61 3.90 -0.69
N TYR A 210 -5.59 4.77 -0.54
CA TYR A 210 -4.99 5.04 0.75
C TYR A 210 -5.96 5.69 1.74
N LYS A 211 -6.78 6.66 1.30
CA LYS A 211 -7.81 7.27 2.14
C LYS A 211 -8.84 6.24 2.59
N GLU A 212 -9.26 5.34 1.72
CA GLU A 212 -10.18 4.25 2.04
C GLU A 212 -9.56 3.31 3.09
N ALA A 213 -8.30 2.90 2.92
CA ALA A 213 -7.57 2.12 3.91
C ALA A 213 -7.50 2.84 5.28
N GLN A 214 -7.18 4.14 5.29
CA GLN A 214 -7.17 4.94 6.51
C GLN A 214 -8.55 5.05 7.17
N GLN A 215 -9.61 5.21 6.37
CA GLN A 215 -10.98 5.27 6.89
C GLN A 215 -11.38 3.95 7.52
N TYR A 216 -11.07 2.83 6.88
CA TYR A 216 -11.36 1.50 7.39
C TYR A 216 -10.59 1.23 8.70
N LEU A 217 -9.28 1.54 8.75
CA LEU A 217 -8.45 1.49 9.96
C LEU A 217 -8.96 2.38 11.12
N LYS A 218 -9.75 3.42 10.83
CA LYS A 218 -10.34 4.30 11.84
C LYS A 218 -11.64 3.74 12.43
N GLN A 219 -12.29 2.75 11.81
CA GLN A 219 -13.57 2.22 12.29
C GLN A 219 -13.41 1.33 13.52
N VAL A 220 -12.25 0.70 13.69
CA VAL A 220 -11.96 -0.22 14.79
C VAL A 220 -10.89 0.33 15.75
N LYS A 221 -10.76 -0.31 16.91
CA LYS A 221 -9.61 -0.17 17.81
C LYS A 221 -8.81 -1.46 17.79
N ILE A 222 -7.64 -1.44 17.17
CA ILE A 222 -6.71 -2.58 17.20
C ILE A 222 -6.21 -2.77 18.64
N LYS A 223 -6.27 -4.00 19.13
CA LYS A 223 -5.67 -4.39 20.41
C LYS A 223 -4.15 -4.48 20.21
N ASN A 224 -3.41 -3.86 21.13
CA ASN A 224 -2.00 -4.15 21.30
C ASN A 224 -1.85 -5.48 22.01
#